data_AF-A0A6B2SRW7-F1
#
_entry.id   AF-A0A6B2SRW7-F1
#
_cell.length_a   1.000
_cell.length_b   1.000
_cell.length_c   1.000
_cell.angle_alpha   90.00
_cell.angle_beta   90.00
_cell.angle_gamma   90.00
#
_symmetry.space_group_name_H-M   'P 1'
#
loop_
_entity.id
_entity.type
_entity.pdbx_description
1 polymer ?
#
loop_
_entity_poly.entity_id
_entity_poly.type
_entity_poly.pdbx_seq_one_letter_code
_entity_poly.pdbx_strand_id
1 'polypeptide(L)'
;MRFTTNSTRSRVRTRHKAVAGVTTLLLPLATLVALGGPAEAAPDAAAEATATYAKTQDWGNGFEGKWTIKNTGTTTLSSWNVQWDFPSDTKVTSAWDATVTNSGTRWTAKNLGWNGTLAPGASVSFGFNGTGPGAPSKCTLNGGSCDGGSVPGDNPPSAPGTPTASGITDTGVKLDWKAATDDKGVKNYDVLRDGAKVATVTGTSYSDSGLTAGTDYSYSVQARDTADQTGPASDAVKVRTTGGGGPDPEPGDKVKLGYFTEWGVYQRNYHAKNIATSGSAGKITHINYSFGNVQGGKCTMGDAYAATDKAYTADQSVDGVADTWDQPLRGNFNQLRKLKAKYPNIKILWSFGGWTWSGGFTDAMKNPAAFAKSCHDLVEDPRWADVFDGIDLDWEYPNACGLSCDTSGPAVFKNMMQAFRNEFGSKNLVTAAITADGSSGGKIDAADYGGAAQYADWYNVMTYDFFGAWAAKGPTAPHSPLTSYPGIPQDGFNSAAAISKLKAKGVPSAKLLLGIGFYGRGWTGVTQKEPGGTATGAAPGTYEAGIEDYKILKNSCPSNGTIAGTAYAHCGTNWWSYDTPATVKSKMAWAKDQKLGGAFFWEFSGDTANGELVSAINDGLK
;
A
#
# COMPACT_ATOMS: atom_id res chain seq x y z
N MET A 1 -17.59 -56.44 28.69
CA MET A 1 -18.99 -56.23 29.15
C MET A 1 -19.63 -55.27 28.14
N ARG A 2 -20.72 -55.54 27.39
CA ARG A 2 -21.99 -56.27 27.64
C ARG A 2 -22.79 -55.70 28.83
N PHE A 3 -24.08 -55.35 28.74
CA PHE A 3 -25.08 -55.43 27.65
C PHE A 3 -25.50 -54.01 27.15
N THR A 4 -26.04 -53.72 25.96
CA THR A 4 -27.28 -54.18 25.26
C THR A 4 -28.59 -53.90 26.04
N THR A 5 -29.76 -53.61 25.45
CA THR A 5 -30.34 -54.16 24.18
C THR A 5 -31.54 -53.33 23.63
N ASN A 6 -31.72 -53.31 22.30
CA ASN A 6 -33.00 -53.47 21.51
C ASN A 6 -34.26 -52.58 21.79
N SER A 7 -35.29 -52.45 20.91
CA SER A 7 -35.53 -52.57 19.43
C SER A 7 -36.98 -52.02 19.19
N THR A 8 -37.70 -52.00 18.05
CA THR A 8 -37.66 -52.73 16.76
C THR A 8 -38.33 -51.90 15.62
N ARG A 9 -38.26 -52.43 14.38
CA ARG A 9 -38.85 -51.94 13.11
C ARG A 9 -40.33 -52.39 12.88
N SER A 10 -40.87 -52.07 11.67
CA SER A 10 -41.91 -52.81 10.89
C SER A 10 -43.34 -52.22 10.96
N ARG A 11 -44.20 -52.13 9.91
CA ARG A 11 -44.10 -52.33 8.43
C ARG A 11 -45.37 -51.82 7.68
N VAL A 12 -45.22 -51.51 6.36
CA VAL A 12 -46.17 -51.75 5.23
C VAL A 12 -47.44 -50.87 5.00
N ARG A 13 -47.74 -50.71 3.69
CA ARG A 13 -48.82 -50.00 2.96
C ARG A 13 -50.25 -50.56 3.13
N THR A 14 -51.27 -49.75 2.79
CA THR A 14 -52.31 -50.09 1.75
C THR A 14 -53.10 -48.84 1.25
N ARG A 15 -54.03 -49.02 0.28
CA ARG A 15 -54.75 -47.96 -0.49
C ARG A 15 -56.28 -48.02 -0.31
N HIS A 16 -56.96 -46.86 -0.40
CA HIS A 16 -58.35 -46.64 -0.88
C HIS A 16 -58.34 -45.25 -1.61
N LYS A 17 -59.00 -44.92 -2.75
CA LYS A 17 -60.35 -45.15 -3.34
C LYS A 17 -61.49 -44.44 -2.58
N ALA A 18 -62.46 -43.74 -3.19
CA ALA A 18 -62.67 -43.23 -4.57
C ALA A 18 -63.84 -42.19 -4.58
N VAL A 19 -64.47 -41.93 -5.74
CA VAL A 19 -65.72 -41.13 -5.97
C VAL A 19 -65.53 -39.59 -6.02
N ALA A 20 -66.35 -38.79 -6.74
CA ALA A 20 -66.70 -38.70 -8.18
C ALA A 20 -67.85 -37.67 -8.38
N GLY A 21 -67.97 -37.04 -9.56
CA GLY A 21 -69.08 -36.14 -9.93
C GLY A 21 -69.09 -35.82 -11.44
N VAL A 22 -70.28 -35.71 -12.06
CA VAL A 22 -70.45 -35.71 -13.53
C VAL A 22 -71.66 -34.88 -14.00
N THR A 23 -71.46 -34.06 -15.04
CA THR A 23 -72.44 -33.60 -16.06
C THR A 23 -71.63 -33.24 -17.32
N THR A 24 -71.84 -33.72 -18.57
CA THR A 24 -73.03 -33.74 -19.47
C THR A 24 -73.56 -32.32 -19.81
N LEU A 25 -73.97 -31.97 -21.04
CA LEU A 25 -74.16 -32.65 -22.33
C LEU A 25 -74.06 -31.57 -23.45
N LEU A 26 -73.56 -31.77 -24.69
CA LEU A 26 -74.32 -32.19 -25.90
C LEU A 26 -73.45 -32.06 -27.19
N LEU A 27 -73.89 -32.72 -28.26
CA LEU A 27 -73.42 -32.63 -29.66
C LEU A 27 -74.66 -32.83 -30.57
N PRO A 28 -74.77 -32.18 -31.76
CA PRO A 28 -74.67 -32.97 -33.01
C PRO A 28 -74.24 -32.21 -34.29
N LEU A 29 -73.65 -32.97 -35.24
CA LEU A 29 -73.69 -32.91 -36.73
C LEU A 29 -73.55 -31.57 -37.52
N ALA A 30 -73.18 -31.54 -38.81
CA ALA A 30 -72.21 -32.29 -39.65
C ALA A 30 -72.38 -31.90 -41.14
N THR A 31 -71.32 -31.51 -41.87
CA THR A 31 -71.14 -31.72 -43.33
C THR A 31 -69.71 -31.38 -43.78
N LEU A 32 -69.30 -31.90 -44.95
CA LEU A 32 -67.99 -31.66 -45.58
C LEU A 32 -68.04 -30.45 -46.53
N VAL A 33 -66.90 -29.82 -46.78
CA VAL A 33 -66.20 -29.75 -48.09
C VAL A 33 -64.81 -29.16 -47.88
N ALA A 34 -63.79 -29.64 -48.60
CA ALA A 34 -62.44 -29.10 -48.57
C ALA A 34 -62.12 -28.35 -49.88
N LEU A 35 -61.55 -27.15 -49.76
CA LEU A 35 -60.89 -26.41 -50.84
C LEU A 35 -59.61 -25.79 -50.29
N GLY A 36 -58.48 -26.02 -50.98
CA GLY A 36 -57.19 -25.50 -50.55
C GLY A 36 -56.94 -24.07 -51.03
N GLY A 37 -56.65 -23.17 -50.08
CA GLY A 37 -55.96 -21.90 -50.31
C GLY A 37 -54.56 -21.94 -49.67
N PRO A 38 -53.63 -21.04 -50.04
CA PRO A 38 -52.26 -21.08 -49.54
C PRO A 38 -52.21 -20.85 -48.03
N ALA A 39 -51.35 -21.61 -47.34
CA ALA A 39 -51.04 -21.35 -45.94
C ALA A 39 -50.29 -20.02 -45.79
N GLU A 40 -50.74 -19.17 -44.87
CA GLU A 40 -49.97 -18.02 -44.43
C GLU A 40 -48.69 -18.51 -43.75
N ALA A 41 -47.53 -18.08 -44.24
CA ALA A 41 -46.23 -18.44 -43.65
C ALA A 41 -46.04 -17.68 -42.32
N ALA A 42 -45.89 -18.43 -41.23
CA ALA A 42 -45.66 -17.84 -39.90
C ALA A 42 -44.29 -17.12 -39.82
N PRO A 43 -44.18 -16.01 -39.05
CA PRO A 43 -43.02 -15.12 -39.10
C PRO A 43 -41.87 -15.54 -38.14
N ASP A 44 -41.25 -16.70 -38.35
CA ASP A 44 -40.15 -17.21 -37.48
C ASP A 44 -38.72 -16.85 -37.94
N ALA A 45 -38.54 -16.30 -39.16
CA ALA A 45 -37.22 -16.06 -39.76
C ALA A 45 -36.35 -14.97 -39.08
N ALA A 46 -36.81 -14.38 -37.96
CA ALA A 46 -36.08 -13.39 -37.19
C ALA A 46 -35.49 -13.94 -35.87
N ALA A 47 -35.88 -15.13 -35.41
CA ALA A 47 -35.34 -15.75 -34.20
C ALA A 47 -33.98 -16.48 -34.42
N GLU A 48 -33.53 -16.58 -35.67
CA GLU A 48 -32.32 -17.30 -36.08
C GLU A 48 -31.16 -16.38 -36.54
N ALA A 49 -31.23 -15.06 -36.35
CA ALA A 49 -30.15 -14.15 -36.76
C ALA A 49 -29.98 -12.95 -35.82
N THR A 50 -28.76 -12.39 -35.80
CA THR A 50 -28.40 -11.19 -35.02
C THR A 50 -27.81 -10.10 -35.91
N ALA A 51 -27.81 -8.84 -35.45
CA ALA A 51 -27.19 -7.70 -36.09
C ALA A 51 -26.51 -6.80 -35.04
N THR A 52 -25.18 -6.75 -35.03
CA THR A 52 -24.42 -5.95 -34.05
C THR A 52 -23.89 -4.65 -34.65
N TYR A 53 -23.94 -3.56 -33.87
CA TYR A 53 -23.39 -2.26 -34.25
C TYR A 53 -22.02 -2.01 -33.61
N ALA A 54 -21.13 -1.39 -34.38
CA ALA A 54 -19.93 -0.74 -33.88
C ALA A 54 -19.77 0.64 -34.52
N LYS A 55 -19.38 1.64 -33.71
CA LYS A 55 -18.77 2.86 -34.25
C LYS A 55 -17.29 2.54 -34.51
N THR A 56 -16.89 2.49 -35.78
CA THR A 56 -15.55 2.06 -36.22
C THR A 56 -14.55 3.22 -36.26
N GLN A 57 -15.01 4.45 -36.49
CA GLN A 57 -14.22 5.68 -36.40
C GLN A 57 -15.07 6.81 -35.81
N ASP A 58 -14.46 7.74 -35.09
CA ASP A 58 -15.09 8.97 -34.60
C ASP A 58 -14.14 10.15 -34.82
N TRP A 59 -14.64 11.23 -35.41
CA TRP A 59 -13.89 12.48 -35.63
C TRP A 59 -14.64 13.71 -35.09
N GLY A 60 -15.48 13.50 -34.07
CA GLY A 60 -16.10 14.54 -33.23
C GLY A 60 -17.32 15.22 -33.86
N ASN A 61 -17.27 15.62 -35.14
CA ASN A 61 -18.42 16.16 -35.87
C ASN A 61 -19.11 15.12 -36.79
N GLY A 62 -18.52 13.93 -36.90
CA GLY A 62 -19.06 12.77 -37.61
C GLY A 62 -18.35 11.48 -37.20
N PHE A 63 -18.87 10.37 -37.71
CA PHE A 63 -18.40 9.03 -37.36
C PHE A 63 -18.62 8.02 -38.49
N GLU A 64 -17.86 6.93 -38.46
CA GLU A 64 -18.12 5.73 -39.25
C GLU A 64 -18.88 4.72 -38.39
N GLY A 65 -20.02 4.24 -38.88
CA GLY A 65 -20.86 3.24 -38.25
C GLY A 65 -20.90 1.96 -39.10
N LYS A 66 -20.76 0.80 -38.44
CA LYS A 66 -20.77 -0.52 -39.09
C LYS A 66 -21.80 -1.42 -38.40
N TRP A 67 -22.68 -2.02 -39.20
CA TRP A 67 -23.53 -3.12 -38.75
C TRP A 67 -22.97 -4.45 -39.27
N THR A 68 -23.08 -5.51 -38.47
CA THR A 68 -22.72 -6.88 -38.86
C THR A 68 -23.87 -7.83 -38.58
N ILE A 69 -24.50 -8.32 -39.65
CA ILE A 69 -25.58 -9.31 -39.59
C ILE A 69 -24.94 -10.69 -39.57
N LYS A 70 -25.34 -11.54 -38.62
CA LYS A 70 -24.93 -12.94 -38.52
C LYS A 70 -26.15 -13.85 -38.52
N ASN A 71 -26.13 -14.88 -39.35
CA ASN A 71 -27.04 -16.01 -39.19
C ASN A 71 -26.54 -16.88 -38.02
N THR A 72 -27.32 -16.99 -36.95
CA THR A 72 -26.98 -17.74 -35.73
C THR A 72 -27.75 -19.05 -35.59
N GLY A 73 -28.76 -19.28 -36.45
CA GLY A 73 -29.58 -20.47 -36.43
C GLY A 73 -29.14 -21.59 -37.37
N THR A 74 -30.10 -22.40 -37.78
CA THR A 74 -29.92 -23.66 -38.49
C THR A 74 -30.38 -23.61 -39.95
N THR A 75 -31.17 -22.60 -40.33
CA THR A 75 -31.69 -22.43 -41.70
C THR A 75 -30.92 -21.35 -42.48
N THR A 76 -30.95 -21.38 -43.82
CA THR A 76 -30.33 -20.33 -44.65
C THR A 76 -31.24 -19.11 -44.70
N LEU A 77 -30.74 -17.98 -44.18
CA LEU A 77 -31.42 -16.69 -44.31
C LEU A 77 -31.34 -16.20 -45.76
N SER A 78 -32.47 -15.80 -46.34
CA SER A 78 -32.59 -15.41 -47.76
C SER A 78 -32.47 -13.90 -48.00
N SER A 79 -32.72 -13.08 -46.98
CA SER A 79 -32.62 -11.61 -47.04
C SER A 79 -32.54 -11.02 -45.63
N TRP A 80 -32.04 -9.79 -45.53
CA TRP A 80 -31.98 -9.06 -44.26
C TRP A 80 -32.40 -7.60 -44.39
N ASN A 81 -33.10 -7.14 -43.36
CA ASN A 81 -33.54 -5.77 -43.16
C ASN A 81 -33.24 -5.37 -41.72
N VAL A 82 -32.26 -4.48 -41.53
CA VAL A 82 -31.91 -3.92 -40.21
C VAL A 82 -32.57 -2.54 -40.11
N GLN A 83 -33.23 -2.26 -38.99
CA GLN A 83 -33.81 -0.94 -38.72
C GLN A 83 -33.44 -0.48 -37.32
N TRP A 84 -33.26 0.84 -37.13
CA TRP A 84 -32.91 1.42 -35.84
C TRP A 84 -33.41 2.86 -35.72
N ASP A 85 -33.53 3.35 -34.49
CA ASP A 85 -33.83 4.75 -34.18
C ASP A 85 -32.51 5.50 -33.88
N PHE A 86 -32.31 6.67 -34.50
CA PHE A 86 -31.33 7.66 -34.06
C PHE A 86 -32.02 8.88 -33.43
N PRO A 87 -31.39 9.60 -32.48
CA PRO A 87 -31.83 10.91 -32.04
C PRO A 87 -31.97 11.92 -33.20
N SER A 88 -32.81 12.95 -33.04
CA SER A 88 -33.19 13.86 -34.14
C SER A 88 -32.05 14.73 -34.69
N ASP A 89 -30.99 14.92 -33.92
CA ASP A 89 -29.74 15.58 -34.32
C ASP A 89 -28.77 14.66 -35.08
N THR A 90 -29.00 13.35 -35.06
CA THR A 90 -28.07 12.31 -35.50
C THR A 90 -28.57 11.65 -36.79
N LYS A 91 -27.69 11.53 -37.81
CA LYS A 91 -28.08 11.15 -39.18
C LYS A 91 -27.01 10.33 -39.89
N VAL A 92 -27.44 9.47 -40.81
CA VAL A 92 -26.55 8.89 -41.85
C VAL A 92 -26.39 9.91 -42.99
N THR A 93 -25.18 10.05 -43.52
CA THR A 93 -24.85 10.95 -44.64
C THR A 93 -24.47 10.21 -45.92
N SER A 94 -23.85 9.02 -45.81
CA SER A 94 -23.65 8.09 -46.92
C SER A 94 -23.57 6.65 -46.40
N ALA A 95 -23.85 5.66 -47.26
CA ALA A 95 -23.80 4.24 -46.90
C ALA A 95 -23.29 3.37 -48.07
N TRP A 96 -22.76 2.20 -47.75
CA TRP A 96 -22.29 1.18 -48.69
C TRP A 96 -22.74 -0.22 -48.23
N ASP A 97 -22.74 -1.17 -49.17
CA ASP A 97 -23.20 -2.57 -49.00
C ASP A 97 -24.66 -2.78 -48.53
N ALA A 98 -25.41 -1.71 -48.33
CA ALA A 98 -26.86 -1.71 -48.09
C ALA A 98 -27.55 -0.53 -48.80
N THR A 99 -28.82 -0.70 -49.15
CA THR A 99 -29.70 0.45 -49.41
C THR A 99 -30.21 0.98 -48.07
N VAL A 100 -29.78 2.19 -47.69
CA VAL A 100 -30.17 2.85 -46.43
C VAL A 100 -31.14 4.01 -46.71
N THR A 101 -32.26 4.04 -45.99
CA THR A 101 -33.29 5.10 -46.03
C THR A 101 -33.78 5.45 -44.63
N ASN A 102 -34.55 6.54 -44.47
CA ASN A 102 -35.16 6.90 -43.19
C ASN A 102 -36.58 7.45 -43.33
N SER A 103 -37.31 7.42 -42.22
CA SER A 103 -38.55 8.15 -41.99
C SER A 103 -38.47 8.82 -40.61
N GLY A 104 -38.28 10.14 -40.59
CA GLY A 104 -37.95 10.86 -39.36
C GLY A 104 -36.67 10.33 -38.72
N THR A 105 -36.77 9.87 -37.47
CA THR A 105 -35.69 9.26 -36.67
C THR A 105 -35.45 7.77 -36.95
N ARG A 106 -36.39 7.08 -37.62
CA ARG A 106 -36.28 5.65 -37.95
C ARG A 106 -35.46 5.46 -39.22
N TRP A 107 -34.35 4.74 -39.13
CA TRP A 107 -33.49 4.35 -40.23
C TRP A 107 -33.71 2.88 -40.59
N THR A 108 -33.56 2.56 -41.87
CA THR A 108 -33.79 1.24 -42.45
C THR A 108 -32.69 0.93 -43.46
N ALA A 109 -31.95 -0.15 -43.24
CA ALA A 109 -31.00 -0.73 -44.18
C ALA A 109 -31.56 -2.05 -44.74
N LYS A 110 -31.46 -2.24 -46.06
CA LYS A 110 -31.82 -3.50 -46.73
C LYS A 110 -30.65 -4.02 -47.56
N ASN A 111 -30.52 -5.34 -47.60
CA ASN A 111 -29.53 -6.03 -48.42
C ASN A 111 -29.59 -5.62 -49.90
N LEU A 112 -28.42 -5.67 -50.54
CA LEU A 112 -28.29 -5.59 -51.99
C LEU A 112 -28.49 -6.98 -52.61
N GLY A 113 -28.67 -7.04 -53.93
CA GLY A 113 -28.96 -8.29 -54.65
C GLY A 113 -27.88 -9.38 -54.56
N TRP A 114 -26.66 -9.04 -54.11
CA TRP A 114 -25.52 -9.94 -54.02
C TRP A 114 -25.16 -10.37 -52.58
N ASN A 115 -25.80 -9.80 -51.54
CA ASN A 115 -25.43 -10.05 -50.14
C ASN A 115 -26.59 -10.39 -49.17
N GLY A 116 -27.79 -10.66 -49.69
CA GLY A 116 -28.96 -11.04 -48.87
C GLY A 116 -28.89 -12.44 -48.26
N THR A 117 -28.28 -13.40 -48.98
CA THR A 117 -28.29 -14.82 -48.60
C THR A 117 -27.16 -15.16 -47.62
N LEU A 118 -27.49 -15.65 -46.43
CA LEU A 118 -26.53 -16.09 -45.41
C LEU A 118 -26.80 -17.54 -44.98
N ALA A 119 -25.86 -18.44 -45.24
CA ALA A 119 -25.88 -19.79 -44.69
C ALA A 119 -25.77 -19.79 -43.15
N PRO A 120 -26.19 -20.87 -42.45
CA PRO A 120 -26.00 -21.02 -41.01
C PRO A 120 -24.57 -20.68 -40.54
N GLY A 121 -24.46 -19.84 -39.51
CA GLY A 121 -23.18 -19.37 -38.97
C GLY A 121 -22.48 -18.26 -39.78
N ALA A 122 -22.89 -17.98 -41.03
CA ALA A 122 -22.27 -16.96 -41.87
C ALA A 122 -22.59 -15.53 -41.40
N SER A 123 -21.83 -14.55 -41.88
CA SER A 123 -22.01 -13.14 -41.54
C SER A 123 -21.69 -12.21 -42.70
N VAL A 124 -22.31 -11.03 -42.68
CA VAL A 124 -22.09 -9.92 -43.62
C VAL A 124 -22.09 -8.61 -42.85
N SER A 125 -21.43 -7.59 -43.35
CA SER A 125 -21.51 -6.23 -42.80
C SER A 125 -21.99 -5.25 -43.85
N PHE A 126 -22.55 -4.14 -43.38
CA PHE A 126 -22.67 -2.91 -44.17
C PHE A 126 -22.16 -1.72 -43.34
N GLY A 127 -21.73 -0.66 -44.01
CA GLY A 127 -21.13 0.51 -43.36
C GLY A 127 -21.77 1.81 -43.81
N PHE A 128 -21.63 2.83 -42.98
CA PHE A 128 -22.16 4.16 -43.25
C PHE A 128 -21.36 5.26 -42.54
N ASN A 129 -21.32 6.45 -43.13
CA ASN A 129 -20.86 7.66 -42.46
C ASN A 129 -22.06 8.39 -41.84
N GLY A 130 -21.87 9.00 -40.67
CA GLY A 130 -22.91 9.74 -39.97
C GLY A 130 -22.41 11.02 -39.32
N THR A 131 -23.36 11.82 -38.85
CA THR A 131 -23.14 13.05 -38.06
C THR A 131 -24.07 13.07 -36.85
N GLY A 132 -23.68 13.84 -35.83
CA GLY A 132 -24.38 13.90 -34.53
C GLY A 132 -23.84 12.90 -33.48
N PRO A 133 -24.14 13.10 -32.19
CA PRO A 133 -23.54 12.35 -31.09
C PRO A 133 -24.24 11.02 -30.77
N GLY A 134 -25.43 10.77 -31.32
CA GLY A 134 -26.32 9.69 -30.91
C GLY A 134 -25.84 8.28 -31.27
N ALA A 135 -26.19 7.32 -30.41
CA ALA A 135 -26.07 5.88 -30.68
C ALA A 135 -27.39 5.34 -31.30
N PRO A 136 -27.34 4.25 -32.09
CA PRO A 136 -28.55 3.60 -32.58
C PRO A 136 -29.30 2.88 -31.45
N SER A 137 -30.62 2.85 -31.52
CA SER A 137 -31.51 2.25 -30.52
C SER A 137 -32.68 1.50 -31.17
N LYS A 138 -33.44 0.71 -30.39
CA LYS A 138 -34.60 -0.09 -30.86
C LYS A 138 -34.32 -0.88 -32.15
N CYS A 139 -33.17 -1.54 -32.19
CA CYS A 139 -32.74 -2.24 -33.38
C CYS A 139 -33.63 -3.46 -33.65
N THR A 140 -34.13 -3.59 -34.88
CA THR A 140 -34.84 -4.79 -35.33
C THR A 140 -34.22 -5.38 -36.61
N LEU A 141 -33.99 -6.68 -36.62
CA LEU A 141 -33.57 -7.46 -37.79
C LEU A 141 -34.76 -8.30 -38.28
N ASN A 142 -35.20 -8.08 -39.52
CA ASN A 142 -36.36 -8.75 -40.14
C ASN A 142 -37.67 -8.69 -39.31
N GLY A 143 -37.78 -7.72 -38.39
CA GLY A 143 -38.92 -7.53 -37.49
C GLY A 143 -38.74 -8.08 -36.07
N GLY A 144 -37.78 -8.99 -35.83
CA GLY A 144 -37.35 -9.40 -34.49
C GLY A 144 -36.27 -8.48 -33.92
N SER A 145 -35.81 -8.71 -32.68
CA SER A 145 -34.69 -7.93 -32.12
C SER A 145 -33.39 -8.20 -32.88
N CYS A 146 -32.51 -7.21 -32.95
CA CYS A 146 -31.16 -7.41 -33.48
C CYS A 146 -30.28 -8.33 -32.61
N ASP A 147 -30.65 -8.62 -31.36
CA ASP A 147 -29.95 -9.59 -30.51
C ASP A 147 -30.42 -11.04 -30.74
N GLY A 148 -31.35 -11.28 -31.68
CA GLY A 148 -31.90 -12.61 -32.02
C GLY A 148 -32.97 -13.13 -31.07
N GLY A 149 -33.05 -12.60 -29.85
CA GLY A 149 -34.16 -12.86 -28.92
C GLY A 149 -35.44 -12.10 -29.32
N SER A 150 -36.57 -12.78 -29.40
CA SER A 150 -37.88 -12.17 -29.67
C SER A 150 -38.72 -12.03 -28.39
N VAL A 151 -38.67 -10.87 -27.73
CA VAL A 151 -39.69 -10.46 -26.75
C VAL A 151 -40.15 -9.02 -27.02
N PRO A 152 -41.25 -8.81 -27.76
CA PRO A 152 -41.89 -7.51 -27.86
C PRO A 152 -42.43 -7.08 -26.49
N GLY A 153 -41.76 -6.11 -25.85
CA GLY A 153 -42.12 -5.63 -24.52
C GLY A 153 -41.23 -6.15 -23.39
N ASP A 154 -39.95 -6.41 -23.68
CA ASP A 154 -38.84 -6.55 -22.72
C ASP A 154 -37.82 -5.43 -22.99
N ASN A 155 -37.12 -4.92 -21.97
CA ASN A 155 -36.14 -3.83 -22.11
C ASN A 155 -34.83 -4.21 -21.41
N PRO A 156 -33.65 -3.94 -22.00
CA PRO A 156 -32.37 -4.27 -21.37
C PRO A 156 -32.19 -3.62 -19.97
N PRO A 157 -31.44 -4.25 -19.05
CA PRO A 157 -31.26 -3.76 -17.69
C PRO A 157 -30.67 -2.36 -17.61
N SER A 158 -30.92 -1.69 -16.49
CA SER A 158 -30.15 -0.50 -16.11
C SER A 158 -28.67 -0.83 -15.92
N ALA A 159 -27.82 0.20 -15.86
CA ALA A 159 -26.50 0.04 -15.26
C ALA A 159 -26.63 -0.47 -13.81
N PRO A 160 -25.74 -1.36 -13.34
CA PRO A 160 -25.52 -1.59 -11.92
C PRO A 160 -24.96 -0.33 -11.25
N GLY A 161 -25.05 -0.26 -9.91
CA GLY A 161 -24.34 0.80 -9.17
C GLY A 161 -22.82 0.63 -9.27
N THR A 162 -22.07 1.74 -9.17
CA THR A 162 -20.60 1.75 -9.07
C THR A 162 -20.12 0.76 -8.01
N PRO A 163 -19.21 -0.18 -8.34
CA PRO A 163 -18.76 -1.17 -7.36
C PRO A 163 -17.97 -0.53 -6.21
N THR A 164 -18.20 -0.99 -4.99
CA THR A 164 -17.36 -0.68 -3.83
C THR A 164 -16.36 -1.81 -3.61
N ALA A 165 -15.08 -1.46 -3.48
CA ALA A 165 -14.00 -2.40 -3.21
C ALA A 165 -13.76 -2.57 -1.69
N SER A 166 -13.52 -3.79 -1.26
CA SER A 166 -13.20 -4.18 0.11
C SER A 166 -12.27 -5.42 0.12
N GLY A 167 -11.73 -5.79 1.28
CA GLY A 167 -10.93 -7.02 1.42
C GLY A 167 -9.74 -7.12 0.46
N ILE A 168 -9.11 -5.99 0.15
CA ILE A 168 -8.01 -5.90 -0.81
C ILE A 168 -6.75 -6.55 -0.21
N THR A 169 -6.19 -7.52 -0.91
CA THR A 169 -4.93 -8.18 -0.56
C THR A 169 -3.85 -7.87 -1.60
N ASP A 170 -2.72 -8.58 -1.50
CA ASP A 170 -1.65 -8.62 -2.50
C ASP A 170 -2.10 -9.24 -3.83
N THR A 171 -3.08 -10.14 -3.78
CA THR A 171 -3.44 -11.03 -4.87
C THR A 171 -4.95 -11.05 -5.18
N GLY A 172 -5.75 -10.19 -4.55
CA GLY A 172 -7.20 -10.16 -4.74
C GLY A 172 -7.93 -8.92 -4.21
N VAL A 173 -9.21 -8.83 -4.54
CA VAL A 173 -10.15 -7.80 -4.04
C VAL A 173 -11.57 -8.37 -4.01
N LYS A 174 -12.35 -7.98 -3.00
CA LYS A 174 -13.80 -8.21 -2.97
C LYS A 174 -14.55 -6.97 -3.45
N LEU A 175 -15.38 -7.15 -4.48
CA LEU A 175 -16.28 -6.16 -5.03
C LEU A 175 -17.71 -6.44 -4.59
N ASP A 176 -18.44 -5.38 -4.26
CA ASP A 176 -19.89 -5.40 -4.02
C ASP A 176 -20.53 -4.23 -4.78
N TRP A 177 -21.74 -4.41 -5.31
CA TRP A 177 -22.44 -3.34 -6.04
C TRP A 177 -23.94 -3.33 -5.74
N LYS A 178 -24.60 -2.23 -6.10
CA LYS A 178 -26.07 -2.17 -6.11
C LYS A 178 -26.60 -2.88 -7.35
N ALA A 179 -27.63 -3.72 -7.16
CA ALA A 179 -28.33 -4.39 -8.26
C ALA A 179 -28.82 -3.40 -9.34
N ALA A 180 -28.82 -3.85 -10.59
CA ALA A 180 -29.53 -3.21 -11.68
C ALA A 180 -31.04 -3.45 -11.55
N THR A 181 -31.84 -2.62 -12.22
CA THR A 181 -33.29 -2.80 -12.39
C THR A 181 -33.64 -3.19 -13.80
N ASP A 182 -34.64 -4.04 -13.95
CA ASP A 182 -35.06 -4.66 -15.20
C ASP A 182 -36.58 -4.97 -15.11
N ASP A 183 -37.30 -5.03 -16.22
CA ASP A 183 -38.76 -5.25 -16.21
C ASP A 183 -39.22 -6.71 -16.42
N LYS A 184 -38.30 -7.66 -16.64
CA LYS A 184 -38.57 -9.12 -16.55
C LYS A 184 -37.68 -9.84 -15.53
N GLY A 185 -36.44 -9.36 -15.33
CA GLY A 185 -35.56 -9.73 -14.24
C GLY A 185 -34.09 -9.87 -14.65
N VAL A 186 -33.18 -9.38 -13.81
CA VAL A 186 -31.74 -9.57 -14.02
C VAL A 186 -31.35 -11.03 -13.77
N LYS A 187 -30.78 -11.67 -14.80
CA LYS A 187 -30.32 -13.07 -14.84
C LYS A 187 -28.90 -13.22 -14.30
N ASN A 188 -27.99 -12.32 -14.67
CA ASN A 188 -26.60 -12.31 -14.19
C ASN A 188 -25.94 -10.94 -14.38
N TYR A 189 -24.72 -10.82 -13.85
CA TYR A 189 -23.83 -9.69 -13.97
C TYR A 189 -22.50 -10.13 -14.59
N ASP A 190 -22.04 -9.38 -15.58
CA ASP A 190 -20.73 -9.53 -16.20
C ASP A 190 -19.76 -8.54 -15.54
N VAL A 191 -18.68 -9.05 -14.91
CA VAL A 191 -17.68 -8.25 -14.20
C VAL A 191 -16.48 -8.00 -15.11
N LEU A 192 -16.10 -6.74 -15.27
CA LEU A 192 -15.01 -6.30 -16.14
C LEU A 192 -13.83 -5.77 -15.30
N ARG A 193 -12.62 -6.20 -15.63
CA ARG A 193 -11.34 -5.69 -15.12
C ARG A 193 -10.58 -5.09 -16.30
N ASP A 194 -10.25 -3.81 -16.21
CA ASP A 194 -9.54 -3.03 -17.23
C ASP A 194 -10.22 -3.09 -18.62
N GLY A 195 -11.56 -3.22 -18.61
CA GLY A 195 -12.41 -3.36 -19.81
C GLY A 195 -12.57 -4.78 -20.34
N ALA A 196 -11.83 -5.77 -19.82
CA ALA A 196 -11.97 -7.18 -20.19
C ALA A 196 -12.88 -7.93 -19.19
N LYS A 197 -13.81 -8.76 -19.67
CA LYS A 197 -14.64 -9.58 -18.77
C LYS A 197 -13.80 -10.66 -18.07
N VAL A 198 -13.81 -10.65 -16.73
CA VAL A 198 -13.13 -11.65 -15.89
C VAL A 198 -14.07 -12.69 -15.28
N ALA A 199 -15.35 -12.35 -15.08
CA ALA A 199 -16.35 -13.27 -14.53
C ALA A 199 -17.77 -12.94 -14.99
N THR A 200 -18.65 -13.95 -14.85
CA THR A 200 -20.11 -13.78 -14.85
C THR A 200 -20.66 -14.36 -13.55
N VAL A 201 -21.46 -13.60 -12.80
CA VAL A 201 -22.01 -13.98 -11.49
C VAL A 201 -23.51 -13.69 -11.38
N THR A 202 -24.24 -14.45 -10.56
CA THR A 202 -25.68 -14.22 -10.34
C THR A 202 -26.00 -13.31 -9.15
N GLY A 203 -25.04 -13.13 -8.23
CA GLY A 203 -25.15 -12.20 -7.10
C GLY A 203 -24.57 -10.82 -7.43
N THR A 204 -24.74 -9.87 -6.49
CA THR A 204 -24.20 -8.51 -6.61
C THR A 204 -22.84 -8.32 -5.91
N SER A 205 -22.03 -9.38 -5.90
CA SER A 205 -20.67 -9.37 -5.35
C SER A 205 -19.78 -10.40 -6.06
N TYR A 206 -18.47 -10.13 -6.06
CA TYR A 206 -17.45 -10.98 -6.67
C TYR A 206 -16.11 -10.77 -5.96
N SER A 207 -15.37 -11.86 -5.74
CA SER A 207 -13.97 -11.78 -5.28
C SER A 207 -13.05 -12.13 -6.44
N ASP A 208 -12.27 -11.15 -6.89
CA ASP A 208 -11.20 -11.37 -7.86
C ASP A 208 -9.93 -11.87 -7.14
N SER A 209 -9.16 -12.73 -7.79
CA SER A 209 -7.99 -13.40 -7.21
C SER A 209 -6.97 -13.80 -8.27
N GLY A 210 -5.70 -13.96 -7.86
CA GLY A 210 -4.58 -14.13 -8.79
C GLY A 210 -4.13 -12.81 -9.43
N LEU A 211 -4.42 -11.68 -8.77
CA LEU A 211 -3.91 -10.36 -9.14
C LEU A 211 -2.41 -10.24 -8.86
N THR A 212 -1.76 -9.29 -9.53
CA THR A 212 -0.38 -8.91 -9.25
C THR A 212 -0.36 -7.93 -8.07
N ALA A 213 0.59 -8.10 -7.16
CA ALA A 213 0.75 -7.25 -5.98
C ALA A 213 1.24 -5.84 -6.34
N GLY A 214 0.79 -4.81 -5.63
CA GLY A 214 1.13 -3.41 -5.93
C GLY A 214 0.78 -2.98 -7.35
N THR A 215 -0.36 -3.40 -7.88
CA THR A 215 -0.84 -3.10 -9.24
C THR A 215 -2.21 -2.41 -9.18
N ASP A 216 -2.39 -1.38 -10.01
CA ASP A 216 -3.66 -0.66 -10.16
C ASP A 216 -4.56 -1.35 -11.19
N TYR A 217 -5.83 -1.54 -10.82
CA TYR A 217 -6.88 -2.18 -11.59
C TYR A 217 -8.14 -1.31 -11.61
N SER A 218 -8.89 -1.36 -12.71
CA SER A 218 -10.14 -0.62 -12.90
C SER A 218 -11.31 -1.59 -13.11
N TYR A 219 -12.30 -1.57 -12.21
CA TYR A 219 -13.43 -2.51 -12.24
C TYR A 219 -14.76 -1.84 -12.54
N SER A 220 -15.54 -2.41 -13.45
CA SER A 220 -16.94 -2.05 -13.70
C SER A 220 -17.79 -3.31 -13.90
N VAL A 221 -19.11 -3.17 -13.88
CA VAL A 221 -20.06 -4.30 -13.99
C VAL A 221 -21.19 -3.96 -14.96
N GLN A 222 -21.61 -4.93 -15.77
CA GLN A 222 -22.81 -4.88 -16.60
C GLN A 222 -23.86 -5.88 -16.08
N ALA A 223 -25.14 -5.59 -16.27
CA ALA A 223 -26.23 -6.52 -16.00
C ALA A 223 -26.77 -7.16 -17.28
N ARG A 224 -27.35 -8.36 -17.15
CA ARG A 224 -28.00 -9.12 -18.23
C ARG A 224 -29.37 -9.62 -17.77
N ASP A 225 -30.39 -9.45 -18.59
CA ASP A 225 -31.78 -9.86 -18.30
C ASP A 225 -32.07 -11.35 -18.59
N THR A 226 -33.32 -11.77 -18.36
CA THR A 226 -33.82 -13.12 -18.67
C THR A 226 -33.85 -13.47 -20.16
N ALA A 227 -33.88 -12.49 -21.06
CA ALA A 227 -33.81 -12.62 -22.52
C ALA A 227 -32.37 -12.52 -23.07
N ASP A 228 -31.36 -12.49 -22.18
CA ASP A 228 -29.93 -12.30 -22.44
C ASP A 228 -29.48 -10.95 -23.02
N GLN A 229 -30.35 -9.92 -23.06
CA GLN A 229 -29.95 -8.57 -23.47
C GLN A 229 -29.06 -7.92 -22.39
N THR A 230 -28.19 -6.98 -22.78
CA THR A 230 -27.11 -6.46 -21.91
C THR A 230 -27.28 -4.97 -21.65
N GLY A 231 -27.31 -4.59 -20.38
CA GLY A 231 -27.36 -3.20 -19.95
C GLY A 231 -26.02 -2.45 -20.10
N PRO A 232 -26.04 -1.11 -19.98
CA PRO A 232 -24.80 -0.32 -19.91
C PRO A 232 -23.96 -0.69 -18.69
N ALA A 233 -22.66 -0.41 -18.76
CA ALA A 233 -21.75 -0.62 -17.62
C ALA A 233 -21.99 0.42 -16.52
N SER A 234 -21.70 0.03 -15.28
CA SER A 234 -21.51 0.95 -14.16
C SER A 234 -20.33 1.90 -14.42
N ASP A 235 -20.27 3.01 -13.67
CA ASP A 235 -19.00 3.70 -13.45
C ASP A 235 -17.94 2.73 -12.90
N ALA A 236 -16.67 3.03 -13.15
CA ALA A 236 -15.56 2.20 -12.72
C ALA A 236 -15.00 2.61 -11.35
N VAL A 237 -14.66 1.62 -10.52
CA VAL A 237 -13.87 1.81 -9.30
C VAL A 237 -12.40 1.46 -9.56
N LYS A 238 -11.48 2.29 -9.07
CA LYS A 238 -10.04 2.00 -9.10
C LYS A 238 -9.61 1.34 -7.79
N VAL A 239 -8.80 0.30 -7.92
CA VAL A 239 -8.28 -0.51 -6.80
C VAL A 239 -6.79 -0.71 -7.02
N ARG A 240 -5.99 -0.58 -5.97
CA ARG A 240 -4.57 -0.98 -5.98
C ARG A 240 -4.36 -2.10 -4.98
N THR A 241 -3.82 -3.24 -5.42
CA THR A 241 -3.47 -4.37 -4.55
C THR A 241 -2.39 -3.97 -3.54
N THR A 242 -2.38 -4.63 -2.38
CA THR A 242 -1.30 -4.48 -1.39
C THR A 242 -0.10 -5.35 -1.77
N GLY A 243 0.82 -5.66 -0.84
CA GLY A 243 1.89 -6.66 -0.99
C GLY A 243 3.05 -6.34 -1.94
N GLY A 244 2.79 -5.66 -3.05
CA GLY A 244 3.84 -4.98 -3.78
C GLY A 244 4.23 -3.77 -2.95
N GLY A 245 5.50 -3.72 -2.54
CA GLY A 245 6.03 -2.55 -1.87
C GLY A 245 5.72 -1.30 -2.70
N GLY A 246 5.40 -0.18 -2.03
CA GLY A 246 5.44 1.11 -2.70
C GLY A 246 6.81 1.22 -3.40
N PRO A 247 6.85 1.71 -4.66
CA PRO A 247 8.02 1.56 -5.53
C PRO A 247 9.29 1.92 -4.76
N ASP A 248 10.25 0.98 -4.72
CA ASP A 248 11.47 1.15 -3.94
C ASP A 248 12.10 2.50 -4.32
N PRO A 249 12.36 3.38 -3.33
CA PRO A 249 12.50 4.82 -3.53
C PRO A 249 13.33 5.16 -4.76
N GLU A 250 12.67 5.74 -5.77
CA GLU A 250 13.17 5.92 -7.15
C GLU A 250 14.63 6.42 -7.13
N PRO A 251 15.59 5.76 -7.82
CA PRO A 251 17.03 5.93 -7.61
C PRO A 251 17.54 7.38 -7.51
N GLY A 252 17.51 7.94 -6.30
CA GLY A 252 17.69 9.37 -6.04
C GLY A 252 16.93 9.87 -4.79
N ASP A 253 15.79 9.24 -4.47
CA ASP A 253 14.94 9.59 -3.31
C ASP A 253 15.68 9.46 -1.97
N LYS A 254 15.34 10.32 -1.01
CA LYS A 254 16.08 10.44 0.25
C LYS A 254 15.53 9.57 1.36
N VAL A 255 16.41 8.77 1.98
CA VAL A 255 16.08 8.02 3.19
C VAL A 255 15.73 9.00 4.31
N LYS A 256 14.56 8.75 4.91
CA LYS A 256 13.99 9.45 6.05
C LYS A 256 13.60 8.38 7.06
N LEU A 257 14.45 8.17 8.05
CA LEU A 257 14.39 7.02 8.98
C LEU A 257 14.13 7.49 10.41
N GLY A 258 13.19 6.86 11.12
CA GLY A 258 12.90 7.18 12.52
C GLY A 258 13.09 6.00 13.46
N TYR A 259 13.69 6.22 14.62
CA TYR A 259 13.82 5.20 15.68
C TYR A 259 12.54 5.18 16.54
N PHE A 260 11.88 4.01 16.61
CA PHE A 260 10.72 3.74 17.47
C PHE A 260 11.15 2.81 18.60
N THR A 261 11.04 3.29 19.85
CA THR A 261 11.51 2.55 21.03
C THR A 261 10.46 1.58 21.57
N GLU A 262 10.92 0.36 21.85
CA GLU A 262 10.15 -0.75 22.40
C GLU A 262 9.46 -0.38 23.72
N TRP A 263 10.22 0.22 24.63
CA TRP A 263 9.76 0.73 25.93
C TRP A 263 8.97 2.05 25.83
N GLY A 264 8.88 2.65 24.64
CA GLY A 264 8.12 3.88 24.37
C GLY A 264 6.63 3.75 24.74
N VAL A 265 6.11 2.53 24.75
CA VAL A 265 4.71 2.22 25.08
C VAL A 265 4.37 2.30 26.57
N TYR A 266 5.38 2.44 27.45
CA TYR A 266 5.20 2.53 28.90
C TYR A 266 5.12 3.98 29.37
N GLN A 267 6.12 4.47 30.12
CA GLN A 267 6.12 5.81 30.72
C GLN A 267 6.02 6.95 29.69
N ARG A 268 6.57 6.75 28.48
CA ARG A 268 6.47 7.69 27.34
C ARG A 268 5.07 7.69 26.69
N ASN A 269 4.26 6.66 26.92
CA ASN A 269 2.92 6.42 26.37
C ASN A 269 2.83 6.73 24.85
N TYR A 270 3.81 6.26 24.09
CA TYR A 270 3.96 6.48 22.66
C TYR A 270 3.89 5.15 21.91
N HIS A 271 2.99 5.06 20.94
CA HIS A 271 2.68 3.84 20.19
C HIS A 271 2.87 4.06 18.68
N ALA A 272 2.93 2.98 17.90
CA ALA A 272 2.99 3.09 16.43
C ALA A 272 1.81 3.90 15.84
N LYS A 273 0.66 3.95 16.54
CA LYS A 273 -0.48 4.83 16.19
C LYS A 273 -0.11 6.30 16.17
N ASN A 274 0.77 6.76 17.05
CA ASN A 274 1.21 8.15 17.11
C ASN A 274 2.03 8.56 15.87
N ILE A 275 2.73 7.61 15.23
CA ILE A 275 3.42 7.85 13.93
C ILE A 275 2.38 8.14 12.83
N ALA A 276 1.25 7.43 12.84
CA ALA A 276 0.15 7.67 11.91
C ALA A 276 -0.63 8.97 12.23
N THR A 277 -1.04 9.19 13.48
CA THR A 277 -1.91 10.32 13.86
C THR A 277 -1.21 11.68 13.86
N SER A 278 0.12 11.72 14.03
CA SER A 278 0.93 12.93 13.78
C SER A 278 1.15 13.23 12.29
N GLY A 279 0.68 12.36 11.40
CA GLY A 279 0.98 12.42 9.97
C GLY A 279 2.44 12.14 9.64
N SER A 280 3.25 11.65 10.59
CA SER A 280 4.67 11.33 10.38
C SER A 280 4.87 10.16 9.43
N ALA A 281 3.97 9.18 9.43
CA ALA A 281 4.02 8.01 8.55
C ALA A 281 4.08 8.38 7.05
N GLY A 282 3.31 9.38 6.61
CA GLY A 282 3.32 9.89 5.23
C GLY A 282 4.50 10.82 4.88
N LYS A 283 5.47 10.97 5.79
CA LYS A 283 6.64 11.86 5.66
C LYS A 283 7.97 11.10 5.73
N ILE A 284 7.96 9.87 6.28
CA ILE A 284 9.12 8.98 6.43
C ILE A 284 9.18 7.92 5.31
N THR A 285 10.24 7.13 5.32
CA THR A 285 10.47 5.98 4.41
C THR A 285 10.85 4.71 5.18
N HIS A 286 11.47 4.87 6.35
CA HIS A 286 12.03 3.76 7.13
C HIS A 286 11.73 3.95 8.63
N ILE A 287 11.57 2.84 9.34
CA ILE A 287 11.50 2.80 10.81
C ILE A 287 12.54 1.81 11.32
N ASN A 288 13.32 2.19 12.32
CA ASN A 288 14.11 1.25 13.10
C ASN A 288 13.37 0.92 14.41
N TYR A 289 12.99 -0.34 14.58
CA TYR A 289 12.45 -0.85 15.85
C TYR A 289 13.59 -1.09 16.83
N SER A 290 13.54 -0.42 17.98
CA SER A 290 14.69 -0.27 18.89
C SER A 290 14.35 -0.74 20.31
N PHE A 291 14.93 -1.81 20.84
CA PHE A 291 16.02 -2.62 20.28
C PHE A 291 15.75 -4.12 20.45
N GLY A 292 16.41 -4.92 19.61
CA GLY A 292 16.77 -6.28 19.97
C GLY A 292 18.08 -6.28 20.77
N ASN A 293 18.29 -7.30 21.58
CA ASN A 293 19.43 -7.42 22.48
C ASN A 293 20.45 -8.42 21.91
N VAL A 294 21.74 -8.27 22.22
CA VAL A 294 22.80 -9.21 21.83
C VAL A 294 23.32 -9.89 23.09
N GLN A 295 23.12 -11.21 23.22
CA GLN A 295 23.48 -11.97 24.42
C GLN A 295 23.94 -13.39 24.06
N GLY A 296 25.02 -13.87 24.71
CA GLY A 296 25.48 -15.26 24.57
C GLY A 296 25.75 -15.67 23.11
N GLY A 297 26.44 -14.80 22.37
CA GLY A 297 26.80 -15.01 20.97
C GLY A 297 25.70 -14.79 19.92
N LYS A 298 24.49 -14.35 20.30
CA LYS A 298 23.31 -14.28 19.41
C LYS A 298 22.47 -13.03 19.58
N CYS A 299 21.63 -12.74 18.59
CA CYS A 299 20.49 -11.85 18.75
C CYS A 299 19.39 -12.47 19.65
N THR A 300 18.68 -11.61 20.36
CA THR A 300 17.58 -11.93 21.28
C THR A 300 16.57 -10.78 21.31
N MET A 301 15.34 -11.06 21.74
CA MET A 301 14.33 -10.02 21.98
C MET A 301 14.68 -9.20 23.24
N GLY A 302 14.36 -7.90 23.27
CA GLY A 302 14.56 -7.06 24.45
C GLY A 302 13.48 -7.31 25.51
N ASP A 303 12.29 -6.78 25.25
CA ASP A 303 11.07 -6.98 26.01
C ASP A 303 10.00 -7.64 25.13
N ALA A 304 9.85 -8.96 25.27
CA ALA A 304 8.84 -9.73 24.55
C ALA A 304 7.41 -9.31 24.87
N TYR A 305 7.13 -8.77 26.05
CA TYR A 305 5.79 -8.30 26.37
C TYR A 305 5.44 -7.06 25.54
N ALA A 306 6.34 -6.09 25.44
CA ALA A 306 6.17 -4.93 24.55
C ALA A 306 6.15 -5.34 23.07
N ALA A 307 7.05 -6.24 22.64
CA ALA A 307 7.20 -6.65 21.24
C ALA A 307 5.98 -7.44 20.71
N THR A 308 5.55 -8.50 21.40
CA THR A 308 4.65 -9.52 20.84
C THR A 308 3.34 -9.72 21.61
N ASP A 309 3.28 -9.42 22.92
CA ASP A 309 2.19 -9.93 23.77
C ASP A 309 1.21 -8.85 24.25
N LYS A 310 1.67 -7.61 24.49
CA LYS A 310 0.87 -6.48 24.98
C LYS A 310 -0.34 -6.26 24.08
N ALA A 311 -1.54 -6.45 24.61
CA ALA A 311 -2.76 -6.11 23.89
C ALA A 311 -2.92 -4.60 23.70
N TYR A 312 -3.49 -4.22 22.56
CA TYR A 312 -3.91 -2.87 22.22
C TYR A 312 -5.43 -2.80 22.14
N THR A 313 -6.01 -1.78 22.75
CA THR A 313 -7.43 -1.42 22.58
C THR A 313 -7.66 -0.71 21.24
N ALA A 314 -8.91 -0.56 20.82
CA ALA A 314 -9.27 0.13 19.57
C ALA A 314 -8.73 1.58 19.51
N ASP A 315 -8.77 2.30 20.63
CA ASP A 315 -8.22 3.64 20.77
C ASP A 315 -6.69 3.67 20.71
N GLN A 316 -5.99 2.61 21.15
CA GLN A 316 -4.53 2.50 21.02
C GLN A 316 -4.05 1.93 19.66
N SER A 317 -4.88 1.15 18.95
CA SER A 317 -4.46 0.43 17.73
C SER A 317 -4.45 1.32 16.46
N VAL A 318 -3.46 1.11 15.59
CA VAL A 318 -3.20 1.90 14.34
C VAL A 318 -4.37 1.90 13.36
N ASP A 319 -5.08 0.78 13.28
CA ASP A 319 -6.24 0.52 12.42
C ASP A 319 -7.59 0.85 13.09
N GLY A 320 -7.60 1.11 14.40
CA GLY A 320 -8.82 1.28 15.18
C GLY A 320 -9.47 -0.02 15.66
N VAL A 321 -8.84 -1.18 15.46
CA VAL A 321 -9.35 -2.51 15.86
C VAL A 321 -8.56 -3.02 17.06
N ALA A 322 -9.26 -3.35 18.15
CA ALA A 322 -8.66 -3.93 19.35
C ALA A 322 -8.08 -5.34 19.07
N ASP A 323 -7.00 -5.69 19.76
CA ASP A 323 -6.46 -7.05 19.71
C ASP A 323 -7.35 -8.03 20.50
N THR A 324 -7.49 -9.26 20.01
CA THR A 324 -8.16 -10.37 20.71
C THR A 324 -7.19 -11.16 21.60
N TRP A 325 -7.73 -12.01 22.48
CA TRP A 325 -6.95 -12.84 23.39
C TRP A 325 -6.27 -14.02 22.68
N ASP A 326 -6.83 -14.48 21.56
CA ASP A 326 -6.47 -15.67 20.79
C ASP A 326 -5.64 -15.39 19.52
N GLN A 327 -5.51 -14.13 19.08
CA GLN A 327 -4.70 -13.82 17.89
C GLN A 327 -3.20 -14.14 18.10
N PRO A 328 -2.48 -14.59 17.05
CA PRO A 328 -1.12 -15.14 17.19
C PRO A 328 -0.01 -14.09 17.39
N LEU A 329 -0.30 -12.80 17.22
CA LEU A 329 0.63 -11.70 17.49
C LEU A 329 -0.11 -10.45 17.97
N ARG A 330 0.40 -9.80 19.02
CA ARG A 330 -0.03 -8.50 19.53
C ARG A 330 1.22 -7.60 19.62
N GLY A 331 1.29 -6.73 20.63
CA GLY A 331 2.45 -5.90 20.90
C GLY A 331 2.79 -4.93 19.78
N ASN A 332 4.01 -4.42 19.83
CA ASN A 332 4.54 -3.48 18.85
C ASN A 332 4.61 -4.08 17.45
N PHE A 333 4.90 -5.38 17.30
CA PHE A 333 5.03 -6.01 15.98
C PHE A 333 3.69 -6.05 15.24
N ASN A 334 2.58 -6.38 15.92
CA ASN A 334 1.27 -6.32 15.28
C ASN A 334 0.84 -4.88 14.94
N GLN A 335 1.24 -3.91 15.75
CA GLN A 335 0.95 -2.50 15.46
C GLN A 335 1.82 -1.93 14.33
N LEU A 336 3.06 -2.39 14.18
CA LEU A 336 3.93 -2.08 13.04
C LEU A 336 3.45 -2.76 11.75
N ARG A 337 2.98 -4.01 11.81
CA ARG A 337 2.23 -4.68 10.71
C ARG A 337 1.07 -3.81 10.23
N LYS A 338 0.20 -3.38 11.16
CA LYS A 338 -0.95 -2.50 10.87
C LYS A 338 -0.51 -1.14 10.30
N LEU A 339 0.64 -0.61 10.69
CA LEU A 339 1.21 0.62 10.13
C LEU A 339 1.73 0.41 8.70
N LYS A 340 2.50 -0.66 8.46
CA LYS A 340 3.04 -1.04 7.14
C LYS A 340 1.91 -1.31 6.13
N ALA A 341 0.85 -2.01 6.55
CA ALA A 341 -0.35 -2.23 5.73
C ALA A 341 -1.08 -0.93 5.35
N LYS A 342 -1.03 0.10 6.20
CA LYS A 342 -1.65 1.42 5.98
C LYS A 342 -0.74 2.39 5.20
N TYR A 343 0.57 2.18 5.24
CA TYR A 343 1.59 2.98 4.59
C TYR A 343 2.64 2.06 3.92
N PRO A 344 2.30 1.39 2.80
CA PRO A 344 3.15 0.35 2.17
C PRO A 344 4.43 0.88 1.51
N ASN A 345 4.70 2.18 1.64
CA ASN A 345 5.98 2.83 1.31
C ASN A 345 6.98 2.84 2.49
N ILE A 346 6.57 2.38 3.68
CA ILE A 346 7.43 2.32 4.86
C ILE A 346 8.07 0.94 4.94
N LYS A 347 9.40 0.91 4.95
CA LYS A 347 10.19 -0.28 5.32
C LYS A 347 10.50 -0.24 6.82
N ILE A 348 10.65 -1.39 7.47
CA ILE A 348 10.91 -1.50 8.91
C ILE A 348 12.11 -2.41 9.14
N LEU A 349 13.14 -1.92 9.82
CA LEU A 349 14.29 -2.72 10.22
C LEU A 349 14.21 -2.98 11.73
N TRP A 350 14.63 -4.16 12.17
CA TRP A 350 14.87 -4.40 13.60
C TRP A 350 16.30 -3.97 13.92
N SER A 351 16.47 -2.97 14.80
CA SER A 351 17.78 -2.52 15.28
C SER A 351 18.21 -3.33 16.49
N PHE A 352 19.43 -3.86 16.49
CA PHE A 352 20.01 -4.63 17.59
C PHE A 352 21.17 -3.89 18.24
N GLY A 353 21.16 -3.82 19.57
CA GLY A 353 22.19 -3.16 20.37
C GLY A 353 21.75 -1.85 21.01
N GLY A 354 22.36 -0.75 20.58
CA GLY A 354 22.34 0.54 21.26
C GLY A 354 23.15 0.51 22.56
N TRP A 355 23.27 1.68 23.21
CA TRP A 355 24.14 1.96 24.35
C TRP A 355 24.21 0.85 25.41
N THR A 356 23.06 0.36 25.88
CA THR A 356 22.97 -0.57 27.00
C THR A 356 23.27 -2.02 26.63
N TRP A 357 23.00 -2.43 25.39
CA TRP A 357 23.11 -3.84 24.95
C TRP A 357 24.28 -4.11 24.00
N SER A 358 25.06 -3.07 23.67
CA SER A 358 26.27 -3.16 22.87
C SER A 358 27.38 -4.06 23.44
N GLY A 359 27.36 -4.35 24.74
CA GLY A 359 28.35 -5.25 25.37
C GLY A 359 28.33 -6.70 24.88
N GLY A 360 27.26 -7.14 24.22
CA GLY A 360 27.15 -8.50 23.67
C GLY A 360 27.92 -8.74 22.37
N PHE A 361 28.18 -7.69 21.57
CA PHE A 361 28.79 -7.84 20.24
C PHE A 361 30.21 -8.44 20.29
N THR A 362 31.03 -8.05 21.28
CA THR A 362 32.38 -8.62 21.47
C THR A 362 32.38 -10.13 21.68
N ASP A 363 31.31 -10.70 22.26
CA ASP A 363 31.15 -12.15 22.39
C ASP A 363 30.64 -12.78 21.08
N ALA A 364 29.64 -12.17 20.45
CA ALA A 364 29.03 -12.65 19.21
C ALA A 364 29.99 -12.61 18.00
N MET A 365 30.88 -11.62 17.94
CA MET A 365 31.88 -11.49 16.90
C MET A 365 33.02 -12.52 16.95
N LYS A 366 33.04 -13.40 17.96
CA LYS A 366 33.86 -14.63 17.96
C LYS A 366 33.38 -15.64 16.91
N ASN A 367 32.10 -15.59 16.50
CA ASN A 367 31.56 -16.38 15.39
C ASN A 367 30.52 -15.55 14.62
N PRO A 368 30.95 -14.64 13.72
CA PRO A 368 30.07 -13.68 13.07
C PRO A 368 29.03 -14.34 12.14
N ALA A 369 29.31 -15.53 11.61
CA ALA A 369 28.35 -16.29 10.81
C ALA A 369 27.20 -16.85 11.67
N ALA A 370 27.50 -17.44 12.83
CA ALA A 370 26.47 -17.90 13.76
C ALA A 370 25.69 -16.73 14.37
N PHE A 371 26.35 -15.60 14.63
CA PHE A 371 25.69 -14.37 15.07
C PHE A 371 24.71 -13.86 14.01
N ALA A 372 25.16 -13.61 12.78
CA ALA A 372 24.31 -13.17 11.66
C ALA A 372 23.11 -14.09 11.46
N LYS A 373 23.34 -15.41 11.44
CA LYS A 373 22.28 -16.42 11.38
C LYS A 373 21.26 -16.28 12.51
N SER A 374 21.71 -16.18 13.76
CA SER A 374 20.80 -16.05 14.91
C SER A 374 19.90 -14.81 14.86
N CYS A 375 20.37 -13.75 14.18
CA CYS A 375 19.60 -12.53 13.96
C CYS A 375 18.63 -12.69 12.80
N HIS A 376 19.06 -13.30 11.69
CA HIS A 376 18.19 -13.65 10.57
C HIS A 376 17.02 -14.54 11.02
N ASP A 377 17.32 -15.63 11.74
CA ASP A 377 16.32 -16.58 12.25
C ASP A 377 15.32 -15.95 13.26
N LEU A 378 15.66 -14.79 13.84
CA LEU A 378 14.79 -14.03 14.75
C LEU A 378 13.98 -12.93 14.05
N VAL A 379 14.56 -12.25 13.05
CA VAL A 379 13.89 -11.24 12.23
C VAL A 379 12.86 -11.89 11.31
N GLU A 380 13.22 -13.02 10.70
CA GLU A 380 12.40 -13.81 9.74
C GLU A 380 11.56 -14.90 10.42
N ASP A 381 11.25 -14.79 11.72
CA ASP A 381 10.36 -15.73 12.40
C ASP A 381 8.97 -15.71 11.72
N PRO A 382 8.39 -16.87 11.33
CA PRO A 382 7.13 -16.92 10.59
C PRO A 382 5.92 -16.25 11.26
N ARG A 383 6.00 -15.87 12.54
CA ARG A 383 4.98 -15.07 13.23
C ARG A 383 4.98 -13.59 12.85
N TRP A 384 6.10 -13.06 12.34
CA TRP A 384 6.29 -11.63 12.02
C TRP A 384 7.24 -11.32 10.85
N ALA A 385 7.62 -12.31 10.03
CA ALA A 385 8.45 -12.11 8.83
C ALA A 385 7.87 -11.10 7.81
N ASP A 386 6.58 -10.75 7.88
CA ASP A 386 5.95 -9.69 7.08
C ASP A 386 6.20 -8.27 7.62
N VAL A 387 6.57 -8.14 8.90
CA VAL A 387 6.77 -6.86 9.60
C VAL A 387 8.06 -6.20 9.12
N PHE A 388 9.16 -6.93 9.11
CA PHE A 388 10.48 -6.39 8.83
C PHE A 388 10.85 -6.47 7.34
N ASP A 389 11.83 -5.67 6.94
CA ASP A 389 12.43 -5.61 5.60
C ASP A 389 13.97 -5.70 5.68
N GLY A 390 14.50 -6.01 6.87
CA GLY A 390 15.93 -6.03 7.15
C GLY A 390 16.32 -5.78 8.60
N ILE A 391 17.59 -5.50 8.81
CA ILE A 391 18.25 -5.39 10.11
C ILE A 391 19.16 -4.15 10.20
N ASP A 392 19.19 -3.54 11.38
CA ASP A 392 20.13 -2.48 11.74
C ASP A 392 21.03 -2.95 12.89
N LEU A 393 22.33 -2.65 12.80
CA LEU A 393 23.32 -3.05 13.80
C LEU A 393 23.87 -1.82 14.50
N ASP A 394 23.42 -1.59 15.73
CA ASP A 394 23.80 -0.45 16.56
C ASP A 394 24.81 -0.90 17.63
N TRP A 395 26.07 -1.03 17.22
CA TRP A 395 27.16 -1.40 18.14
C TRP A 395 27.89 -0.13 18.62
N GLU A 396 27.77 0.14 19.91
CA GLU A 396 28.41 1.24 20.63
C GLU A 396 29.55 0.77 21.56
N TYR A 397 30.81 0.62 21.11
CA TYR A 397 31.33 0.84 19.75
C TYR A 397 32.37 -0.23 19.36
N PRO A 398 32.47 -0.63 18.08
CA PRO A 398 33.46 -1.59 17.60
C PRO A 398 34.89 -1.09 17.80
N ASN A 399 35.75 -1.93 18.40
CA ASN A 399 37.15 -1.67 18.71
C ASN A 399 37.41 -0.36 19.49
N ALA A 400 36.44 0.08 20.30
CA ALA A 400 36.51 1.30 21.10
C ALA A 400 35.62 1.19 22.37
N CYS A 401 35.62 2.22 23.21
CA CYS A 401 34.77 2.29 24.40
C CYS A 401 33.45 3.04 24.15
N GLY A 402 32.34 2.33 24.35
CA GLY A 402 31.02 2.89 24.70
C GLY A 402 30.76 2.69 26.19
N LEU A 403 29.61 2.11 26.56
CA LEU A 403 29.34 1.64 27.93
C LEU A 403 30.32 0.52 28.37
N SER A 404 30.79 -0.27 27.41
CA SER A 404 31.90 -1.22 27.55
C SER A 404 32.96 -0.96 26.46
N CYS A 405 34.20 -1.38 26.70
CA CYS A 405 35.27 -1.32 25.70
C CYS A 405 35.38 -2.61 24.91
N ASP A 406 35.30 -2.52 23.58
CA ASP A 406 35.72 -3.58 22.67
C ASP A 406 37.19 -3.43 22.27
N THR A 407 37.88 -4.56 22.08
CA THR A 407 39.26 -4.62 21.57
C THR A 407 39.41 -5.69 20.49
N SER A 408 38.37 -5.96 19.71
CA SER A 408 38.35 -7.04 18.70
C SER A 408 39.15 -6.72 17.43
N GLY A 409 39.80 -5.55 17.37
CA GLY A 409 40.63 -5.11 16.26
C GLY A 409 39.84 -4.40 15.14
N PRO A 410 40.49 -3.54 14.34
CA PRO A 410 39.80 -2.61 13.43
C PRO A 410 38.98 -3.31 12.32
N ALA A 411 39.31 -4.56 11.99
CA ALA A 411 38.56 -5.34 11.00
C ALA A 411 37.20 -5.85 11.50
N VAL A 412 36.92 -5.83 12.81
CA VAL A 412 35.73 -6.49 13.40
C VAL A 412 34.42 -5.98 12.80
N PHE A 413 34.28 -4.67 12.62
CA PHE A 413 33.07 -4.07 12.05
C PHE A 413 32.83 -4.49 10.59
N LYS A 414 33.88 -4.59 9.79
CA LYS A 414 33.79 -5.10 8.41
C LYS A 414 33.41 -6.58 8.38
N ASN A 415 34.03 -7.39 9.23
CA ASN A 415 33.70 -8.82 9.35
C ASN A 415 32.23 -9.01 9.77
N MET A 416 31.70 -8.13 10.63
CA MET A 416 30.29 -8.08 11.00
C MET A 416 29.41 -7.78 9.78
N MET A 417 29.59 -6.60 9.14
CA MET A 417 28.73 -6.21 8.01
C MET A 417 28.79 -7.22 6.86
N GLN A 418 29.96 -7.84 6.62
CA GLN A 418 30.11 -8.91 5.62
C GLN A 418 29.31 -10.17 5.98
N ALA A 419 29.36 -10.63 7.23
CA ALA A 419 28.62 -11.82 7.65
C ALA A 419 27.10 -11.60 7.59
N PHE A 420 26.62 -10.43 8.02
CA PHE A 420 25.20 -10.10 7.93
C PHE A 420 24.73 -9.95 6.48
N ARG A 421 25.51 -9.32 5.59
CA ARG A 421 25.16 -9.27 4.16
C ARG A 421 25.17 -10.65 3.49
N ASN A 422 26.02 -11.57 3.95
CA ASN A 422 26.04 -12.95 3.43
C ASN A 422 24.77 -13.73 3.83
N GLU A 423 24.27 -13.58 5.07
CA GLU A 423 23.06 -14.27 5.55
C GLU A 423 21.77 -13.63 5.01
N PHE A 424 21.63 -12.29 5.14
CA PHE A 424 20.43 -11.54 4.70
C PHE A 424 20.35 -11.34 3.17
N GLY A 425 21.42 -11.64 2.44
CA GLY A 425 21.47 -11.54 0.98
C GLY A 425 21.28 -10.12 0.45
N SER A 426 20.84 -10.00 -0.81
CA SER A 426 20.67 -8.72 -1.51
C SER A 426 19.22 -8.18 -1.54
N LYS A 427 18.27 -8.87 -0.92
CA LYS A 427 16.86 -8.45 -0.86
C LYS A 427 16.52 -7.67 0.40
N ASN A 428 17.08 -8.10 1.54
CA ASN A 428 16.83 -7.47 2.82
C ASN A 428 17.83 -6.33 3.06
N LEU A 429 17.38 -5.31 3.77
CA LEU A 429 18.21 -4.19 4.18
C LEU A 429 19.19 -4.64 5.28
N VAL A 430 20.44 -4.17 5.21
CA VAL A 430 21.46 -4.38 6.24
C VAL A 430 22.13 -3.03 6.50
N THR A 431 21.79 -2.39 7.61
CA THR A 431 22.29 -1.07 8.00
C THR A 431 23.07 -1.14 9.29
N ALA A 432 23.71 -0.04 9.67
CA ALA A 432 24.29 0.11 11.00
C ALA A 432 24.20 1.54 11.49
N ALA A 433 23.88 1.74 12.77
CA ALA A 433 24.17 2.98 13.46
C ALA A 433 25.65 3.02 13.83
N ILE A 434 26.28 4.18 13.60
CA ILE A 434 27.72 4.35 13.82
C ILE A 434 28.01 5.68 14.51
N THR A 435 29.10 5.67 15.28
CA THR A 435 29.64 6.84 15.95
C THR A 435 29.94 8.01 15.00
N ALA A 436 29.68 9.24 15.46
CA ALA A 436 30.10 10.46 14.78
C ALA A 436 31.44 11.03 15.28
N ASP A 437 32.24 10.26 16.03
CA ASP A 437 33.51 10.72 16.59
C ASP A 437 34.57 11.00 15.50
N GLY A 438 34.52 12.21 14.95
CA GLY A 438 35.44 12.72 13.92
C GLY A 438 36.78 13.20 14.46
N SER A 439 37.03 13.13 15.77
CA SER A 439 38.29 13.59 16.39
C SER A 439 39.48 12.74 15.93
N SER A 440 40.71 13.29 16.02
CA SER A 440 41.92 12.59 15.53
C SER A 440 42.25 11.38 16.40
N GLY A 441 42.19 10.16 15.84
CA GLY A 441 42.27 8.92 16.62
C GLY A 441 40.97 8.57 17.36
N GLY A 442 39.88 9.29 17.08
CA GLY A 442 38.54 9.02 17.59
C GLY A 442 37.91 7.75 17.04
N LYS A 443 36.71 7.40 17.49
CA LYS A 443 36.08 6.10 17.21
C LYS A 443 35.82 5.80 15.73
N ILE A 444 35.74 6.81 14.85
CA ILE A 444 35.69 6.59 13.39
C ILE A 444 37.03 6.06 12.84
N ASP A 445 38.16 6.35 13.48
CA ASP A 445 39.46 5.79 13.11
C ASP A 445 39.68 4.36 13.61
N ALA A 446 39.00 3.98 14.69
CA ALA A 446 39.18 2.70 15.38
C ALA A 446 38.73 1.45 14.61
N ALA A 447 37.88 1.59 13.57
CA ALA A 447 37.37 0.46 12.78
C ALA A 447 37.30 0.74 11.27
N ASP A 448 37.24 -0.33 10.47
CA ASP A 448 37.20 -0.31 8.99
C ASP A 448 35.78 -0.03 8.44
N TYR A 449 35.20 1.13 8.80
CA TYR A 449 33.93 1.61 8.23
C TYR A 449 33.99 1.76 6.70
N GLY A 450 35.18 2.06 6.14
CA GLY A 450 35.38 2.19 4.70
C GLY A 450 35.22 0.87 3.96
N GLY A 451 35.99 -0.14 4.36
CA GLY A 451 35.89 -1.49 3.81
C GLY A 451 34.59 -2.20 4.15
N ALA A 452 33.89 -1.82 5.22
CA ALA A 452 32.57 -2.31 5.58
C ALA A 452 31.43 -1.74 4.70
N ALA A 453 31.59 -0.53 4.14
CA ALA A 453 30.52 0.20 3.44
C ALA A 453 30.04 -0.46 2.14
N GLN A 454 30.75 -1.46 1.62
CA GLN A 454 30.28 -2.26 0.49
C GLN A 454 29.14 -3.22 0.89
N TYR A 455 29.08 -3.64 2.15
CA TYR A 455 28.11 -4.63 2.65
C TYR A 455 26.86 -3.99 3.28
N ALA A 456 26.99 -2.81 3.89
CA ALA A 456 25.86 -2.04 4.40
C ALA A 456 25.08 -1.35 3.25
N ASP A 457 23.78 -1.15 3.36
CA ASP A 457 23.04 -0.27 2.43
C ASP A 457 23.38 1.20 2.72
N TRP A 458 23.29 1.59 3.99
CA TRP A 458 23.77 2.89 4.50
C TRP A 458 24.17 2.79 5.99
N TYR A 459 24.75 3.87 6.50
CA TYR A 459 25.02 4.10 7.90
C TYR A 459 24.19 5.24 8.48
N ASN A 460 23.60 4.99 9.65
CA ASN A 460 22.94 5.99 10.48
C ASN A 460 24.03 6.66 11.34
N VAL A 461 24.64 7.74 10.85
CA VAL A 461 25.76 8.40 11.54
C VAL A 461 25.23 9.27 12.69
N MET A 462 25.43 8.82 13.93
CA MET A 462 24.89 9.41 15.16
C MET A 462 25.51 10.77 15.48
N THR A 463 25.11 11.78 14.70
CA THR A 463 25.67 13.14 14.63
C THR A 463 25.00 14.10 15.61
N TYR A 464 24.74 13.54 16.80
CA TYR A 464 24.23 14.15 18.02
C TYR A 464 25.07 13.63 19.18
N ASP A 465 24.78 14.08 20.39
CA ASP A 465 25.43 13.64 21.64
C ASP A 465 26.96 13.80 21.69
N PHE A 466 27.46 14.79 20.95
CA PHE A 466 28.83 15.27 21.06
C PHE A 466 29.13 15.85 22.44
N PHE A 467 28.16 16.54 23.06
CA PHE A 467 28.32 17.19 24.36
C PHE A 467 27.05 17.02 25.21
N GLY A 468 27.22 16.83 26.52
CA GLY A 468 26.11 16.57 27.44
C GLY A 468 26.52 16.52 28.91
N ALA A 469 25.54 16.30 29.79
CA ALA A 469 25.68 16.45 31.24
C ALA A 469 26.66 15.48 31.92
N TRP A 470 27.18 14.47 31.22
CA TRP A 470 28.34 13.68 31.69
C TRP A 470 29.56 14.58 31.97
N ALA A 471 29.73 15.65 31.20
CA ALA A 471 30.58 16.79 31.54
C ALA A 471 29.86 17.66 32.60
N ALA A 472 29.73 17.14 33.83
CA ALA A 472 28.84 17.69 34.86
C ALA A 472 29.19 19.11 35.34
N LYS A 473 30.37 19.64 34.99
CA LYS A 473 30.78 21.03 35.25
C LYS A 473 30.80 21.93 34.01
N GLY A 474 30.23 21.44 32.90
CA GLY A 474 30.38 22.05 31.59
C GLY A 474 31.78 21.78 31.00
N PRO A 475 32.22 22.59 30.01
CA PRO A 475 31.50 23.72 29.43
C PRO A 475 30.18 23.33 28.76
N THR A 476 29.17 24.22 28.80
CA THR A 476 27.94 24.06 28.04
C THR A 476 28.25 24.13 26.54
N ALA A 477 27.73 23.18 25.76
CA ALA A 477 27.99 23.10 24.32
C ALA A 477 26.82 22.46 23.57
N PRO A 478 26.61 22.78 22.28
CA PRO A 478 25.49 22.24 21.53
C PRO A 478 25.69 20.75 21.26
N HIS A 479 24.73 19.89 21.59
CA HIS A 479 24.95 18.43 21.52
C HIS A 479 24.98 17.87 20.08
N SER A 480 24.46 18.58 19.08
CA SER A 480 24.37 18.13 17.68
C SER A 480 24.96 19.14 16.64
N PRO A 481 26.10 19.81 16.91
CA PRO A 481 26.55 20.94 16.09
C PRO A 481 26.92 20.46 14.68
N LEU A 482 26.42 21.16 13.67
CA LEU A 482 26.64 20.84 12.26
C LEU A 482 28.11 21.09 11.86
N THR A 483 28.75 22.12 12.45
CA THR A 483 30.12 22.54 12.14
C THR A 483 30.94 22.75 13.41
N SER A 484 32.25 22.96 13.27
CA SER A 484 33.06 23.54 14.34
C SER A 484 32.66 25.01 14.60
N TYR A 485 33.04 25.54 15.76
CA TYR A 485 32.89 26.95 16.16
C TYR A 485 34.00 27.35 17.15
N PRO A 486 34.37 28.65 17.26
CA PRO A 486 35.36 29.09 18.24
C PRO A 486 34.93 28.76 19.67
N GLY A 487 35.77 28.06 20.41
CA GLY A 487 35.44 27.60 21.77
C GLY A 487 34.66 26.28 21.84
N ILE A 488 34.59 25.50 20.76
CA ILE A 488 34.10 24.11 20.83
C ILE A 488 34.97 23.29 21.80
N PRO A 489 34.39 22.50 22.73
CA PRO A 489 35.19 21.83 23.76
C PRO A 489 36.09 20.69 23.26
N GLN A 490 35.79 20.13 22.08
CA GLN A 490 36.57 19.05 21.47
C GLN A 490 36.57 19.18 19.94
N ASP A 491 37.75 19.15 19.33
CA ASP A 491 37.88 19.20 17.88
C ASP A 491 37.38 17.90 17.22
N GLY A 492 36.74 18.06 16.06
CA GLY A 492 36.12 16.95 15.32
C GLY A 492 34.75 16.50 15.85
N PHE A 493 34.29 17.03 16.99
CA PHE A 493 32.96 16.74 17.56
C PHE A 493 31.86 17.61 16.92
N ASN A 494 31.63 17.41 15.63
CA ASN A 494 30.54 18.05 14.86
C ASN A 494 30.20 17.22 13.60
N SER A 495 28.98 17.39 13.08
CA SER A 495 28.46 16.56 11.99
C SER A 495 29.30 16.64 10.71
N ALA A 496 29.80 17.83 10.36
CA ALA A 496 30.64 18.03 9.18
C ALA A 496 31.98 17.30 9.28
N ALA A 497 32.63 17.31 10.44
CA ALA A 497 33.87 16.58 10.66
C ALA A 497 33.67 15.05 10.57
N ALA A 498 32.60 14.53 11.19
CA ALA A 498 32.25 13.11 11.14
C ALA A 498 32.02 12.61 9.70
N ILE A 499 31.15 13.30 8.97
CA ILE A 499 30.80 12.99 7.58
C ILE A 499 32.01 13.14 6.65
N SER A 500 32.83 14.18 6.84
CA SER A 500 34.07 14.38 6.07
C SER A 500 35.07 13.25 6.29
N LYS A 501 35.27 12.82 7.54
CA LYS A 501 36.17 11.70 7.87
C LYS A 501 35.68 10.37 7.27
N LEU A 502 34.39 10.06 7.35
CA LEU A 502 33.84 8.84 6.74
C LEU A 502 34.02 8.82 5.23
N LYS A 503 33.78 9.95 4.54
CA LYS A 503 34.07 10.12 3.11
C LYS A 503 35.56 9.93 2.80
N ALA A 504 36.46 10.50 3.62
CA ALA A 504 37.90 10.36 3.47
C ALA A 504 38.41 8.93 3.70
N LYS A 505 37.72 8.14 4.54
CA LYS A 505 37.93 6.69 4.71
C LYS A 505 37.29 5.84 3.59
N GLY A 506 36.70 6.45 2.57
CA GLY A 506 36.15 5.78 1.39
C GLY A 506 34.67 5.42 1.46
N VAL A 507 33.92 5.83 2.50
CA VAL A 507 32.47 5.58 2.57
C VAL A 507 31.75 6.46 1.53
N PRO A 508 30.94 5.89 0.60
CA PRO A 508 30.22 6.69 -0.39
C PRO A 508 29.24 7.67 0.26
N SER A 509 29.17 8.92 -0.23
CA SER A 509 28.30 9.96 0.34
C SER A 509 26.83 9.52 0.41
N ALA A 510 26.34 8.82 -0.62
CA ALA A 510 24.98 8.29 -0.68
C ALA A 510 24.68 7.19 0.36
N LYS A 511 25.70 6.58 0.98
CA LYS A 511 25.57 5.60 2.06
C LYS A 511 25.69 6.20 3.47
N LEU A 512 25.70 7.53 3.59
CA LEU A 512 25.73 8.22 4.88
C LEU A 512 24.40 8.95 5.10
N LEU A 513 23.75 8.73 6.24
CA LEU A 513 22.61 9.53 6.70
C LEU A 513 23.03 10.48 7.81
N LEU A 514 22.51 11.71 7.78
CA LEU A 514 22.68 12.68 8.87
C LEU A 514 21.71 12.38 10.02
N GLY A 515 22.19 12.34 11.25
CA GLY A 515 21.39 12.07 12.45
C GLY A 515 20.89 13.36 13.11
N ILE A 516 19.64 13.34 13.59
CA ILE A 516 18.99 14.44 14.31
C ILE A 516 18.46 13.94 15.66
N GLY A 517 18.75 14.67 16.74
CA GLY A 517 18.13 14.43 18.05
C GLY A 517 16.79 15.14 18.16
N PHE A 518 15.72 14.41 18.47
CA PHE A 518 14.38 14.95 18.77
C PHE A 518 14.21 15.27 20.27
N TYR A 519 15.35 15.54 20.91
CA TYR A 519 15.54 15.84 22.33
C TYR A 519 16.65 16.88 22.42
N GLY A 520 16.81 17.48 23.59
CA GLY A 520 17.99 18.27 23.93
C GLY A 520 18.83 17.63 25.01
N ARG A 521 20.08 18.07 25.09
CA ARG A 521 20.92 17.86 26.28
C ARG A 521 21.18 19.17 27.02
N GLY A 522 21.26 19.10 28.34
CA GLY A 522 21.27 20.30 29.17
C GLY A 522 21.91 20.18 30.54
N TRP A 523 22.32 21.35 31.05
CA TRP A 523 23.01 21.56 32.31
C TRP A 523 22.23 22.55 33.20
N THR A 524 22.46 22.51 34.50
CA THR A 524 21.94 23.51 35.46
C THR A 524 23.04 24.16 36.29
N GLY A 525 22.68 25.27 36.95
CA GLY A 525 23.61 26.13 37.68
C GLY A 525 24.65 26.76 36.75
N VAL A 526 24.24 27.13 35.54
CA VAL A 526 25.15 27.61 34.50
C VAL A 526 25.59 29.06 34.73
N THR A 527 26.81 29.39 34.32
CA THR A 527 27.42 30.71 34.58
C THR A 527 27.19 31.77 33.49
N GLN A 528 26.75 31.38 32.29
CA GLN A 528 26.47 32.31 31.18
C GLN A 528 25.42 31.78 30.19
N LYS A 529 24.85 32.67 29.37
CA LYS A 529 23.90 32.33 28.30
C LYS A 529 24.53 31.61 27.11
N GLU A 530 25.69 32.07 26.67
CA GLU A 530 26.35 31.56 25.46
C GLU A 530 27.10 30.24 25.74
N PRO A 531 27.35 29.38 24.74
CA PRO A 531 28.20 28.20 24.89
C PRO A 531 29.56 28.53 25.53
N GLY A 532 30.12 27.57 26.27
CA GLY A 532 31.37 27.72 27.02
C GLY A 532 31.19 27.95 28.53
N GLY A 533 29.97 28.13 29.02
CA GLY A 533 29.68 28.35 30.44
C GLY A 533 29.95 27.12 31.30
N THR A 534 30.49 27.32 32.51
CA THR A 534 30.56 26.25 33.52
C THR A 534 29.17 25.95 34.09
N ALA A 535 29.01 24.78 34.70
CA ALA A 535 27.75 24.29 35.27
C ALA A 535 27.95 23.65 36.67
N THR A 536 26.86 23.41 37.39
CA THR A 536 26.89 22.64 38.65
C THR A 536 26.52 21.17 38.47
N GLY A 537 25.67 20.84 37.49
CA GLY A 537 25.25 19.47 37.17
C GLY A 537 24.31 19.39 35.95
N ALA A 538 23.64 18.26 35.79
CA ALA A 538 22.64 18.03 34.74
C ALA A 538 21.38 18.89 34.95
N ALA A 539 20.71 19.28 33.86
CA ALA A 539 19.39 19.92 33.94
C ALA A 539 18.29 18.91 34.31
N PRO A 540 17.24 19.30 35.05
CA PRO A 540 16.10 18.42 35.31
C PRO A 540 15.37 18.08 33.99
N GLY A 541 15.15 16.79 33.72
CA GLY A 541 14.42 16.29 32.55
C GLY A 541 13.43 15.20 32.93
N THR A 542 12.40 14.99 32.10
CA THR A 542 11.22 14.16 32.42
C THR A 542 11.52 12.68 32.61
N TYR A 543 12.50 12.12 31.88
CA TYR A 543 12.88 10.71 31.95
C TYR A 543 14.32 10.47 32.43
N GLU A 544 15.24 11.40 32.13
CA GLU A 544 16.65 11.31 32.51
C GLU A 544 17.17 12.72 32.82
N ALA A 545 18.04 12.85 33.84
CA ALA A 545 18.65 14.13 34.16
C ALA A 545 19.67 14.54 33.07
N GLY A 546 19.43 15.68 32.44
CA GLY A 546 20.25 16.21 31.34
C GLY A 546 19.77 15.82 29.94
N ILE A 547 18.60 15.17 29.81
CA ILE A 547 17.90 14.93 28.54
C ILE A 547 16.44 15.40 28.67
N GLU A 548 15.89 16.07 27.65
CA GLU A 548 14.46 16.38 27.60
C GLU A 548 13.92 16.41 26.15
N ASP A 549 12.68 15.97 25.95
CA ASP A 549 12.04 15.89 24.63
C ASP A 549 11.89 17.27 23.97
N TYR A 550 12.08 17.36 22.65
CA TYR A 550 11.86 18.61 21.89
C TYR A 550 10.45 19.18 22.12
N LYS A 551 9.42 18.32 22.14
CA LYS A 551 8.02 18.68 22.36
C LYS A 551 7.76 19.41 23.70
N ILE A 552 8.64 19.20 24.68
CA ILE A 552 8.63 19.85 26.00
C ILE A 552 9.51 21.11 25.94
N LEU A 553 10.77 20.98 25.53
CA LEU A 553 11.74 22.07 25.47
C LEU A 553 11.27 23.27 24.65
N LYS A 554 10.58 23.06 23.52
CA LYS A 554 10.03 24.14 22.68
C LYS A 554 9.10 25.10 23.43
N ASN A 555 8.53 24.68 24.56
CA ASN A 555 7.62 25.46 25.40
C ASN A 555 8.25 25.81 26.76
N SER A 556 8.96 24.88 27.41
CA SER A 556 9.51 25.07 28.76
C SER A 556 10.83 25.85 28.78
N CYS A 557 11.62 25.77 27.71
CA CYS A 557 12.87 26.50 27.55
C CYS A 557 13.07 26.89 26.07
N PRO A 558 12.25 27.81 25.51
CA PRO A 558 12.31 28.15 24.10
C PRO A 558 13.68 28.73 23.70
N SER A 559 14.14 28.39 22.49
CA SER A 559 15.46 28.80 22.00
C SER A 559 15.62 30.32 21.96
N ASN A 560 16.75 30.79 22.48
CA ASN A 560 17.14 32.19 22.49
C ASN A 560 18.55 32.41 21.90
N GLY A 561 18.98 31.51 21.02
CA GLY A 561 20.15 31.64 20.17
C GLY A 561 20.48 30.35 19.40
N THR A 562 21.34 30.48 18.39
CA THR A 562 21.77 29.39 17.50
C THR A 562 23.26 29.54 17.23
N ILE A 563 24.01 28.44 17.27
CA ILE A 563 25.44 28.39 16.95
C ILE A 563 25.74 27.10 16.20
N ALA A 564 26.71 27.11 15.27
CA ALA A 564 27.12 25.91 14.51
C ALA A 564 25.94 25.12 13.92
N GLY A 565 24.90 25.82 13.44
CA GLY A 565 23.70 25.21 12.87
C GLY A 565 22.77 24.49 13.87
N THR A 566 22.93 24.66 15.18
CA THR A 566 22.10 24.03 16.24
C THR A 566 21.60 25.08 17.24
N ALA A 567 20.39 24.88 17.77
CA ALA A 567 19.76 25.82 18.67
C ALA A 567 20.23 25.60 20.12
N TYR A 568 20.21 26.66 20.91
CA TYR A 568 20.34 26.59 22.35
C TYR A 568 19.33 27.52 23.04
N ALA A 569 19.13 27.29 24.33
CA ALA A 569 18.21 28.02 25.20
C ALA A 569 18.81 28.15 26.60
N HIS A 570 18.90 29.38 27.11
CA HIS A 570 19.19 29.65 28.52
C HIS A 570 17.91 30.13 29.23
N CYS A 571 17.45 29.38 30.24
CA CYS A 571 16.20 29.65 30.96
C CYS A 571 16.41 29.46 32.48
N GLY A 572 16.31 30.55 33.25
CA GLY A 572 16.64 30.53 34.68
C GLY A 572 18.10 30.13 34.91
N THR A 573 18.32 29.02 35.62
CA THR A 573 19.65 28.41 35.83
C THR A 573 19.99 27.30 34.84
N ASN A 574 19.09 26.97 33.91
CA ASN A 574 19.24 25.86 32.97
C ASN A 574 19.75 26.34 31.61
N TRP A 575 20.61 25.52 30.99
CA TRP A 575 21.04 25.65 29.60
C TRP A 575 20.73 24.36 28.85
N TRP A 576 20.10 24.47 27.69
CA TRP A 576 19.77 23.36 26.81
C TRP A 576 20.26 23.63 25.40
N SER A 577 20.65 22.57 24.68
CA SER A 577 20.75 22.60 23.23
C SER A 577 19.98 21.43 22.64
N TYR A 578 19.28 21.71 21.54
CA TYR A 578 18.38 20.80 20.84
C TYR A 578 18.21 21.24 19.39
N ASP A 579 17.57 20.41 18.57
CA ASP A 579 17.18 20.77 17.21
C ASP A 579 15.76 21.32 17.11
N THR A 580 15.56 22.25 16.17
CA THR A 580 14.30 22.95 15.90
C THR A 580 13.92 22.80 14.43
N PRO A 581 12.65 23.04 14.03
CA PRO A 581 12.26 23.00 12.62
C PRO A 581 13.09 23.90 11.69
N ALA A 582 13.72 24.97 12.24
CA ALA A 582 14.64 25.82 11.50
C ALA A 582 16.04 25.18 11.35
N THR A 583 16.65 24.70 12.44
CA THR A 583 17.99 24.09 12.39
C THR A 583 17.97 22.78 11.62
N VAL A 584 16.93 21.97 11.77
CA VAL A 584 16.71 20.75 10.98
C VAL A 584 16.66 21.08 9.48
N LYS A 585 15.89 22.09 9.05
CA LYS A 585 15.84 22.47 7.62
C LYS A 585 17.20 22.91 7.09
N SER A 586 17.99 23.67 7.85
CA SER A 586 19.37 24.02 7.49
C SER A 586 20.30 22.80 7.42
N LYS A 587 20.17 21.84 8.36
CA LYS A 587 20.91 20.57 8.35
C LYS A 587 20.54 19.69 7.15
N MET A 588 19.26 19.66 6.75
CA MET A 588 18.82 18.92 5.57
C MET A 588 19.30 19.55 4.25
N ALA A 589 19.31 20.88 4.16
CA ALA A 589 19.90 21.59 3.02
C ALA A 589 21.39 21.21 2.86
N TRP A 590 22.15 21.30 3.96
CA TRP A 590 23.55 20.86 3.99
C TRP A 590 23.71 19.37 3.65
N ALA A 591 22.80 18.49 4.08
CA ALA A 591 22.82 17.07 3.72
C ALA A 591 22.64 16.84 2.21
N LYS A 592 21.80 17.64 1.53
CA LYS A 592 21.66 17.62 0.07
C LYS A 592 22.91 18.13 -0.64
N ASP A 593 23.49 19.25 -0.19
CA ASP A 593 24.75 19.80 -0.73
C ASP A 593 25.90 18.78 -0.60
N GLN A 594 25.94 18.07 0.54
CA GLN A 594 26.87 16.99 0.81
C GLN A 594 26.55 15.67 0.07
N LYS A 595 25.50 15.63 -0.75
CA LYS A 595 25.05 14.45 -1.51
C LYS A 595 24.86 13.20 -0.64
N LEU A 596 24.31 13.40 0.55
CA LEU A 596 24.02 12.32 1.50
C LEU A 596 22.86 11.43 1.02
N GLY A 597 22.76 10.22 1.58
CA GLY A 597 21.62 9.32 1.34
C GLY A 597 20.30 9.86 1.88
N GLY A 598 20.37 10.74 2.87
CA GLY A 598 19.22 11.35 3.53
C GLY A 598 19.53 11.66 4.99
N ALA A 599 18.54 11.43 5.87
CA ALA A 599 18.67 11.66 7.30
C ALA A 599 17.86 10.65 8.13
N PHE A 600 18.24 10.53 9.40
CA PHE A 600 17.51 9.77 10.40
C PHE A 600 17.38 10.54 11.72
N PHE A 601 16.55 10.05 12.63
CA PHE A 601 16.37 10.67 13.94
C PHE A 601 16.14 9.69 15.09
N TRP A 602 16.65 10.09 16.26
CA TRP A 602 16.35 9.50 17.56
C TRP A 602 15.56 10.52 18.39
N GLU A 603 14.35 10.25 18.87
CA GLU A 603 13.43 9.13 18.65
C GLU A 603 12.01 9.67 18.40
N PHE A 604 11.12 8.85 17.84
CA PHE A 604 9.74 9.29 17.50
C PHE A 604 8.98 9.94 18.67
N SER A 605 9.22 9.51 19.91
CA SER A 605 8.50 10.04 21.07
C SER A 605 8.87 11.49 21.41
N GLY A 606 10.02 11.99 20.96
CA GLY A 606 10.51 13.34 21.29
C GLY A 606 9.85 14.47 20.48
N ASP A 607 9.30 14.15 19.30
CA ASP A 607 8.62 15.13 18.44
C ASP A 607 7.22 15.48 18.97
N THR A 608 6.64 16.56 18.43
CA THR A 608 5.30 17.04 18.77
C THR A 608 4.20 16.14 18.20
N ALA A 609 2.98 16.26 18.74
CA ALA A 609 1.81 15.49 18.30
C ALA A 609 1.41 15.69 16.82
N ASN A 610 1.94 16.71 16.15
CA ASN A 610 1.80 17.05 14.73
C ASN A 610 3.08 16.75 13.89
N GLY A 611 4.12 16.17 14.49
CA GLY A 611 5.36 15.75 13.84
C GLY A 611 6.15 16.91 13.22
N GLU A 612 6.47 17.94 14.00
CA GLU A 612 7.13 19.16 13.48
C GLU A 612 8.55 18.91 13.00
N LEU A 613 9.36 18.14 13.73
CA LEU A 613 10.72 17.81 13.33
C LEU A 613 10.73 16.78 12.18
N VAL A 614 9.83 15.80 12.18
CA VAL A 614 9.64 14.89 11.01
C VAL A 614 9.27 15.70 9.76
N SER A 615 8.39 16.71 9.90
CA SER A 615 8.03 17.60 8.79
C SER A 615 9.22 18.44 8.32
N ALA A 616 10.05 18.93 9.25
CA ALA A 616 11.26 19.67 8.92
C ALA A 616 12.31 18.81 8.18
N ILE A 617 12.47 17.54 8.54
CA ILE A 617 13.30 16.58 7.81
C ILE A 617 12.74 16.36 6.40
N ASN A 618 11.45 16.00 6.30
CA ASN A 618 10.79 15.68 5.04
C ASN A 618 10.76 16.86 4.06
N ASP A 619 10.45 18.07 4.52
CA ASP A 619 10.42 19.26 3.67
C ASP A 619 11.83 19.78 3.35
N GLY A 620 12.81 19.51 4.22
CA GLY A 620 14.20 19.88 3.98
C GLY A 620 14.92 18.98 2.96
N LEU A 621 14.49 17.72 2.81
CA LEU A 621 15.10 16.73 1.91
C LEU A 621 14.44 16.59 0.53
N LYS A 622 13.31 17.27 0.28
CA LYS A 622 12.74 17.49 -1.07
C LYS A 622 13.62 18.38 -1.94
#